data_AF-A0A952QVX8-F1
#
_entry.id   AF-A0A952QVX8-F1
#
_cell.length_a   1.000
_cell.length_b   1.000
_cell.length_c   1.000
_cell.angle_alpha   90.00
_cell.angle_beta   90.00
_cell.angle_gamma   90.00
#
_symmetry.space_group_name_H-M   'P 1'
#
loop_
_entity.id
_entity.type
_entity.pdbx_description
1 polymer ?
#
loop_
_entity_poly.entity_id
_entity_poly.type
_entity_poly.pdbx_seq_one_letter_code
_entity_poly.pdbx_strand_id
1 'polypeptide(L)'
;MILFRVTQGRYPFMWETPAQPEGRWHAAGNGPVHYFATTIDGAWAELIRHEEITDPEDIAGLRAALWVIDVPDDQSLAEPVLAEAILTGGTAGYPVCQAEAKRLREAGSDGLIAPSAALAPTGAACYRVDGGLIVEPVVSRVVALFGPRPDLRAQLASVGGRPPRRVLDQVRRLSGRSVESTTRGTGLPS
;
A
#
# COMPACT_ATOMS: atom_id res chain seq x y z
N MET A 1 -6.52 3.76 15.97
CA MET A 1 -5.70 4.30 14.87
C MET A 1 -6.55 4.55 13.64
N ILE A 2 -6.21 5.59 12.86
CA ILE A 2 -6.92 5.92 11.62
C ILE A 2 -6.15 5.38 10.43
N LEU A 3 -6.83 4.61 9.58
CA LEU A 3 -6.27 4.03 8.36
C LEU A 3 -7.09 4.44 7.12
N PHE A 4 -6.48 4.30 5.95
CA PHE A 4 -7.06 4.71 4.69
C PHE A 4 -7.09 3.55 3.70
N ARG A 5 -8.19 3.44 2.94
CA ARG A 5 -8.32 2.49 1.82
C ARG A 5 -8.95 3.18 0.64
N VAL A 6 -8.41 2.89 -0.55
CA VAL A 6 -9.04 3.26 -1.81
C VAL A 6 -9.67 2.00 -2.41
N THR A 7 -10.92 2.10 -2.86
CA THR A 7 -11.61 1.03 -3.60
C THR A 7 -12.24 1.58 -4.88
N GLN A 8 -12.39 0.77 -5.92
CA GLN A 8 -13.29 1.17 -7.01
C GLN A 8 -14.71 1.33 -6.44
N GLY A 9 -15.44 2.38 -6.84
CA GLY A 9 -16.63 2.85 -6.12
C GLY A 9 -17.80 1.86 -5.97
N ARG A 10 -17.76 0.73 -6.67
CA ARG A 10 -18.74 -0.37 -6.52
C ARG A 10 -18.42 -1.34 -5.38
N TYR A 11 -17.23 -1.30 -4.81
CA TYR A 11 -16.79 -2.25 -3.79
C TYR A 11 -16.83 -1.65 -2.39
N PRO A 12 -17.33 -2.41 -1.39
CA PRO A 12 -17.25 -2.02 0.02
C PRO A 12 -15.79 -1.94 0.49
N PHE A 13 -15.58 -1.28 1.61
CA PHE A 13 -14.26 -1.12 2.21
C PHE A 13 -13.69 -2.42 2.82
N MET A 14 -14.52 -3.46 3.03
CA MET A 14 -14.16 -4.76 3.60
C MET A 14 -14.47 -5.91 2.64
N TRP A 15 -13.70 -7.00 2.77
CA TRP A 15 -14.04 -8.32 2.22
C TRP A 15 -14.80 -9.15 3.26
N GLU A 16 -15.89 -9.81 2.88
CA GLU A 16 -16.64 -10.69 3.79
C GLU A 16 -16.14 -12.14 3.75
N THR A 17 -15.50 -12.54 2.65
CA THR A 17 -15.10 -13.92 2.38
C THR A 17 -13.65 -14.01 1.92
N PRO A 18 -13.02 -15.19 1.97
CA PRO A 18 -11.68 -15.40 1.41
C PRO A 18 -11.60 -15.29 -0.12
N ALA A 19 -12.71 -15.05 -0.82
CA ALA A 19 -12.77 -14.94 -2.27
C ALA A 19 -12.22 -13.58 -2.78
N GLN A 20 -10.98 -13.28 -2.40
CA GLN A 20 -10.21 -12.12 -2.87
C GLN A 20 -8.98 -12.60 -3.66
N PRO A 21 -8.53 -11.84 -4.68
CA PRO A 21 -7.28 -12.12 -5.37
C PRO A 21 -6.13 -12.14 -4.38
N GLU A 22 -5.16 -13.04 -4.58
CA GLU A 22 -3.98 -13.10 -3.73
C GLU A 22 -3.20 -11.77 -3.70
N GLY A 23 -2.50 -11.54 -2.60
CA GLY A 23 -1.69 -10.34 -2.42
C GLY A 23 -0.41 -10.65 -1.68
N ARG A 24 0.36 -9.61 -1.37
CA ARG A 24 1.66 -9.75 -0.69
C ARG A 24 1.56 -10.51 0.63
N TRP A 25 0.46 -10.36 1.36
CA TRP A 25 0.28 -10.85 2.74
C TRP A 25 -0.80 -11.94 2.87
N HIS A 26 -1.27 -12.49 1.75
CA HIS A 26 -2.15 -13.65 1.75
C HIS A 26 -2.11 -14.37 0.40
N ALA A 27 -2.07 -15.70 0.44
CA ALA A 27 -2.26 -16.52 -0.75
C ALA A 27 -3.76 -16.67 -1.07
N ALA A 28 -4.09 -17.17 -2.26
CA ALA A 28 -5.46 -17.48 -2.63
C ALA A 28 -6.13 -18.39 -1.58
N GLY A 29 -7.35 -18.03 -1.16
CA GLY A 29 -8.11 -18.77 -0.15
C GLY A 29 -7.72 -18.51 1.31
N ASN A 30 -6.60 -17.82 1.58
CA ASN A 30 -6.15 -17.50 2.95
C ASN A 30 -6.76 -16.19 3.48
N GLY A 31 -7.84 -15.71 2.88
CA GLY A 31 -8.53 -14.47 3.27
C GLY A 31 -9.66 -14.66 4.30
N PRO A 32 -10.45 -13.61 4.54
CA PRO A 32 -10.21 -12.26 4.03
C PRO A 32 -8.97 -11.63 4.68
N VAL A 33 -8.28 -10.79 3.91
CA VAL A 33 -7.19 -9.92 4.40
C VAL A 33 -7.42 -8.52 3.87
N HIS A 34 -7.43 -7.55 4.77
CA HIS A 34 -7.82 -6.18 4.48
C HIS A 34 -6.58 -5.28 4.47
N TYR A 35 -6.34 -4.62 3.35
CA TYR A 35 -5.18 -3.76 3.15
C TYR A 35 -5.56 -2.30 3.35
N PHE A 36 -4.78 -1.62 4.17
CA PHE A 36 -4.90 -0.20 4.42
C PHE A 36 -3.53 0.47 4.40
N ALA A 37 -3.53 1.78 4.23
CA ALA A 37 -2.36 2.62 4.42
C ALA A 37 -2.54 3.52 5.64
N THR A 38 -1.43 3.91 6.26
CA THR A 38 -1.44 4.92 7.34
C THR A 38 -1.57 6.36 6.84
N THR A 39 -1.53 6.57 5.51
CA THR A 39 -1.73 7.88 4.88
C THR A 39 -2.62 7.76 3.64
N ILE A 40 -3.34 8.85 3.31
CA ILE A 40 -4.16 8.95 2.08
C ILE A 40 -3.31 8.70 0.83
N ASP A 41 -2.12 9.30 0.77
CA ASP A 41 -1.20 9.11 -0.34
C ASP A 41 -0.73 7.66 -0.49
N GLY A 42 -0.51 6.96 0.63
CA GLY A 42 -0.17 5.53 0.61
C GLY A 42 -1.31 4.69 0.03
N ALA A 43 -2.56 4.99 0.41
CA ALA A 43 -3.72 4.26 -0.12
C ALA A 43 -3.87 4.46 -1.63
N TRP A 44 -3.63 5.68 -2.12
CA TRP A 44 -3.58 5.96 -3.55
C TRP A 44 -2.40 5.30 -4.25
N ALA A 45 -1.22 5.31 -3.63
CA ALA A 45 -0.03 4.69 -4.20
C ALA A 45 -0.19 3.19 -4.41
N GLU A 46 -0.84 2.48 -3.47
CA GLU A 46 -1.15 1.06 -3.64
C GLU A 46 -2.05 0.81 -4.86
N LEU A 47 -3.08 1.65 -5.08
CA LEU A 47 -3.92 1.57 -6.29
C LEU A 47 -3.11 1.85 -7.56
N ILE A 48 -2.34 2.94 -7.60
CA ILE A 48 -1.51 3.32 -8.76
C ILE A 48 -0.51 2.21 -9.09
N ARG A 49 0.13 1.60 -8.08
CA ARG A 49 1.06 0.49 -8.27
C ARG A 49 0.35 -0.76 -8.78
N HIS A 50 -0.82 -1.08 -8.24
CA HIS A 50 -1.57 -2.29 -8.60
C HIS A 50 -2.10 -2.22 -10.03
N GLU A 51 -2.60 -1.07 -10.46
CA GLU A 51 -3.07 -0.82 -11.82
C GLU A 51 -1.92 -0.47 -12.79
N GLU A 52 -0.66 -0.53 -12.32
CA GLU A 52 0.56 -0.17 -13.06
C GLU A 52 0.50 1.19 -13.80
N ILE A 53 -0.24 2.14 -13.25
CA ILE A 53 -0.44 3.47 -13.85
C ILE A 53 0.88 4.23 -13.91
N THR A 54 1.30 4.61 -15.12
CA THR A 54 2.56 5.35 -15.36
C THR A 54 2.32 6.72 -15.99
N ASP A 55 1.21 6.92 -16.70
CA ASP A 55 0.88 8.17 -17.36
C ASP A 55 0.12 9.12 -16.41
N PRO A 56 0.54 10.38 -16.25
CA PRO A 56 -0.24 11.40 -15.56
C PRO A 56 -1.68 11.58 -16.09
N GLU A 57 -1.94 11.32 -17.37
CA GLU A 57 -3.29 11.44 -17.96
C GLU A 57 -4.23 10.32 -17.46
N ASP A 58 -3.71 9.11 -17.22
CA ASP A 58 -4.49 8.00 -16.65
C ASP A 58 -4.99 8.34 -15.22
N ILE A 59 -4.19 9.12 -14.46
CA ILE A 59 -4.61 9.64 -13.15
C ILE A 59 -5.79 10.61 -13.28
N ALA A 60 -5.83 11.43 -14.34
CA ALA A 60 -6.92 12.37 -14.54
C ALA A 60 -8.26 11.66 -14.76
N GLY A 61 -8.24 10.47 -15.38
CA GLY A 61 -9.39 9.59 -15.57
C GLY A 61 -9.77 8.75 -14.35
N LEU A 62 -8.85 8.54 -13.41
CA LEU A 62 -9.06 7.69 -12.23
C LEU A 62 -10.18 8.24 -11.32
N ARG A 63 -11.13 7.38 -10.96
CA ARG A 63 -12.22 7.68 -10.03
C ARG A 63 -12.38 6.52 -9.05
N ALA A 64 -12.12 6.78 -7.77
CA ALA A 64 -12.25 5.76 -6.73
C ALA A 64 -12.89 6.33 -5.45
N ALA A 65 -13.38 5.43 -4.60
CA ALA A 65 -13.87 5.77 -3.27
C ALA A 65 -12.70 5.78 -2.28
N LEU A 66 -12.60 6.85 -1.49
CA LEU A 66 -11.64 6.94 -0.38
C LEU A 66 -12.37 6.72 0.94
N TRP A 67 -11.91 5.74 1.69
CA TRP A 67 -12.43 5.37 3.00
C TRP A 67 -11.46 5.78 4.10
N VAL A 68 -12.01 6.27 5.20
CA VAL A 68 -11.32 6.50 6.47
C VAL A 68 -11.83 5.47 7.46
N ILE A 69 -10.95 4.61 7.95
CA ILE A 69 -11.29 3.48 8.80
C ILE A 69 -10.79 3.78 10.21
N ASP A 70 -11.70 3.66 11.17
CA ASP A 70 -11.36 3.69 12.58
C ASP A 70 -11.06 2.26 13.05
N VAL A 71 -9.82 2.04 13.47
CA VAL A 71 -9.34 0.74 13.94
C VAL A 71 -8.99 0.90 15.41
N PRO A 72 -9.50 0.07 16.33
CA PRO A 72 -9.13 0.12 17.74
C PRO A 72 -7.59 0.14 17.96
N ASP A 73 -7.11 0.86 18.97
CA ASP A 73 -5.67 0.93 19.26
C ASP A 73 -5.14 -0.35 19.93
N ASP A 74 -6.02 -1.23 20.41
CA ASP A 74 -5.69 -2.50 21.06
C ASP A 74 -5.43 -3.65 20.08
N GLN A 75 -5.44 -3.37 18.76
CA GLN A 75 -5.16 -4.37 17.74
C GLN A 75 -3.71 -4.85 17.83
N SER A 76 -3.53 -6.17 17.89
CA SER A 76 -2.22 -6.81 17.91
C SER A 76 -1.64 -6.88 16.49
N LEU A 77 -0.97 -5.81 16.06
CA LEU A 77 -0.27 -5.74 14.78
C LEU A 77 1.20 -6.13 14.94
N ALA A 78 1.59 -7.24 14.32
CA ALA A 78 2.99 -7.66 14.31
C ALA A 78 3.80 -6.96 13.20
N GLU A 79 5.10 -6.79 13.41
CA GLU A 79 6.03 -6.41 12.35
C GLU A 79 6.65 -7.68 11.73
N PRO A 80 6.59 -7.85 10.40
CA PRO A 80 7.18 -9.01 9.74
C PRO A 80 8.70 -8.94 9.79
N VAL A 81 9.35 -10.07 10.08
CA VAL A 81 10.82 -10.14 10.15
C VAL A 81 11.37 -10.60 8.80
N LEU A 82 11.43 -9.67 7.84
CA LEU A 82 11.90 -9.92 6.47
C LEU A 82 12.84 -8.81 5.99
N ALA A 83 13.70 -9.12 5.04
CA ALA A 83 14.58 -8.11 4.42
C ALA A 83 13.75 -7.04 3.67
N GLU A 84 14.19 -5.78 3.70
CA GLU A 84 13.49 -4.66 3.06
C GLU A 84 13.21 -4.91 1.57
N ALA A 85 14.17 -5.49 0.85
CA ALA A 85 14.03 -5.83 -0.56
C ALA A 85 12.86 -6.79 -0.84
N ILE A 86 12.51 -7.67 0.11
CA ILE A 86 11.34 -8.56 0.02
C ILE A 86 10.06 -7.79 0.33
N LEU A 87 10.09 -6.95 1.37
CA LEU A 87 8.94 -6.15 1.81
C LEU A 87 8.47 -5.17 0.72
N THR A 88 9.40 -4.53 0.02
CA THR A 88 9.11 -3.48 -0.98
C THR A 88 9.24 -3.95 -2.43
N GLY A 89 9.70 -5.19 -2.66
CA GLY A 89 9.98 -5.75 -3.99
C GLY A 89 8.73 -6.07 -4.82
N GLY A 90 8.93 -6.66 -6.00
CA GLY A 90 7.84 -7.12 -6.88
C GLY A 90 7.12 -8.38 -6.38
N THR A 91 6.35 -9.00 -7.26
CA THR A 91 5.56 -10.22 -6.96
C THR A 91 6.42 -11.44 -6.64
N ALA A 92 7.68 -11.48 -7.09
CA ALA A 92 8.62 -12.56 -6.77
C ALA A 92 8.84 -12.76 -5.25
N GLY A 93 8.65 -11.72 -4.44
CA GLY A 93 8.74 -11.81 -2.97
C GLY A 93 7.47 -12.29 -2.27
N TYR A 94 6.34 -12.41 -2.99
CA TYR A 94 5.04 -12.71 -2.38
C TYR A 94 5.03 -14.03 -1.61
N PRO A 95 5.58 -15.16 -2.12
CA PRO A 95 5.56 -16.41 -1.37
C PRO A 95 6.21 -16.30 0.03
N VAL A 96 7.30 -15.53 0.14
CA VAL A 96 7.99 -15.29 1.41
C VAL A 96 7.15 -14.42 2.34
N CYS A 97 6.58 -13.32 1.83
CA CYS A 97 5.68 -12.47 2.61
C CYS A 97 4.40 -13.20 3.07
N GLN A 98 3.82 -14.03 2.21
CA GLN A 98 2.62 -14.83 2.53
C GLN A 98 2.91 -15.89 3.60
N ALA A 99 4.07 -16.56 3.54
CA ALA A 99 4.51 -17.49 4.56
C ALA A 99 4.69 -16.79 5.92
N GLU A 100 5.28 -15.60 5.93
CA GLU A 100 5.42 -14.82 7.16
C GLU A 100 4.06 -14.35 7.71
N ALA A 101 3.15 -13.88 6.86
CA ALA A 101 1.80 -13.52 7.29
C ALA A 101 1.03 -14.71 7.88
N LYS A 102 1.18 -15.91 7.31
CA LYS A 102 0.62 -17.15 7.86
C LYS A 102 1.19 -17.43 9.25
N ARG A 103 2.51 -17.36 9.42
CA ARG A 103 3.18 -17.56 10.71
C ARG A 103 2.69 -16.57 11.77
N LEU A 104 2.56 -15.29 11.42
CA LEU A 104 2.06 -14.24 12.33
C LEU A 104 0.62 -14.47 12.76
N ARG A 105 -0.23 -14.91 11.82
CA ARG A 105 -1.61 -15.29 12.11
C ARG A 105 -1.71 -16.51 13.03
N GLU A 106 -0.90 -17.53 12.78
CA GLU A 106 -0.84 -18.74 13.63
C GLU A 106 -0.31 -18.41 15.04
N ALA A 107 0.49 -17.35 15.17
CA ALA A 107 0.91 -16.80 16.46
C ALA A 107 -0.15 -15.92 17.15
N GLY A 108 -1.32 -15.73 16.55
CA GLY A 108 -2.45 -15.00 17.15
C GLY A 108 -2.45 -13.49 16.92
N SER A 109 -1.69 -12.97 15.95
CA SER A 109 -1.77 -11.55 15.59
C SER A 109 -3.06 -11.23 14.84
N ASP A 110 -3.67 -10.06 15.12
CA ASP A 110 -4.86 -9.56 14.39
C ASP A 110 -4.50 -9.10 12.97
N GLY A 111 -3.22 -8.81 12.74
CA GLY A 111 -2.71 -8.34 11.48
C GLY A 111 -1.22 -8.08 11.54
N LEU A 112 -0.74 -7.35 10.55
CA LEU A 112 0.64 -6.88 10.51
C LEU A 112 0.72 -5.43 10.05
N ILE A 113 1.83 -4.77 10.40
CA ILE A 113 2.21 -3.46 9.90
C ILE A 113 3.60 -3.52 9.26
N ALA A 114 3.70 -3.09 8.01
CA ALA A 114 4.91 -3.19 7.20
C ALA A 114 5.22 -1.87 6.48
N PRO A 115 6.45 -1.66 6.00
CA PRO A 115 6.74 -0.59 5.05
C PRO A 115 5.79 -0.64 3.84
N SER A 116 5.39 0.51 3.31
CA SER A 116 4.66 0.52 2.04
C SER A 116 5.56 0.00 0.93
N ALA A 117 5.06 -0.98 0.17
CA ALA A 117 5.73 -1.43 -1.05
C ALA A 117 5.49 -0.46 -2.20
N ALA A 118 4.36 0.26 -2.18
CA ALA A 118 3.99 1.20 -3.22
C ALA A 118 4.67 2.56 -3.12
N LEU A 119 4.92 3.08 -1.92
CA LEU A 119 5.40 4.45 -1.75
C LEU A 119 6.84 4.47 -1.22
N ALA A 120 7.67 5.39 -1.72
CA ALA A 120 8.97 5.69 -1.10
C ALA A 120 8.82 6.06 0.39
N PRO A 121 9.86 5.87 1.24
CA PRO A 121 9.72 5.95 2.70
C PRO A 121 9.18 7.28 3.21
N THR A 122 9.38 8.40 2.49
CA THR A 122 8.81 9.71 2.81
C THR A 122 7.99 10.29 1.66
N GLY A 123 7.40 9.42 0.84
CA GLY A 123 6.67 9.81 -0.38
C GLY A 123 5.25 10.31 -0.14
N ALA A 124 4.77 10.28 1.10
CA ALA A 124 3.48 10.84 1.48
C ALA A 124 3.64 12.26 2.01
N ALA A 125 2.60 13.08 1.90
CA ALA A 125 2.56 14.43 2.43
C ALA A 125 1.53 14.56 3.56
N CYS A 126 1.92 15.29 4.61
CA CYS A 126 1.03 15.87 5.61
C CYS A 126 0.98 17.38 5.41
N TYR A 127 -0.09 18.02 5.89
CA TYR A 127 -0.27 19.45 5.79
C TYR A 127 -0.47 20.03 7.19
N ARG A 128 0.30 21.06 7.53
CA ARG A 128 0.20 21.81 8.79
C ARG A 128 0.01 23.28 8.48
N VAL A 129 -0.68 24.00 9.36
CA VAL A 129 -0.83 25.46 9.26
C VAL A 129 0.03 26.14 10.32
N ASP A 130 0.93 27.00 9.87
CA ASP A 130 1.82 27.80 10.72
C ASP A 130 2.37 28.98 9.90
N GLY A 131 1.75 30.14 10.03
CA GLY A 131 2.04 31.30 9.16
C GLY A 131 1.72 31.09 7.67
N GLY A 132 1.03 29.99 7.33
CA GLY A 132 0.77 29.54 5.97
C GLY A 132 0.56 28.02 5.94
N LEU A 133 0.18 27.48 4.77
CA LEU A 133 0.08 26.02 4.58
C LEU A 133 1.46 25.45 4.30
N ILE A 134 1.94 24.58 5.19
CA ILE A 134 3.23 23.89 5.09
C ILE A 134 2.96 22.43 4.72
N VAL A 135 3.70 21.94 3.73
CA VAL A 135 3.68 20.52 3.31
C VAL A 135 4.88 19.83 3.92
N GLU A 136 4.64 18.78 4.70
CA GLU A 136 5.69 18.00 5.39
C GLU A 136 5.70 16.56 4.87
N PRO A 137 6.85 16.02 4.44
CA PRO A 137 6.94 14.63 4.01
C PRO A 137 6.80 13.69 5.21
N VAL A 138 6.03 12.62 5.06
CA VAL A 138 5.75 11.65 6.12
C VAL A 138 5.89 10.21 5.64
N VAL A 139 6.13 9.30 6.59
CA VAL A 139 6.22 7.87 6.31
C VAL A 139 4.84 7.26 6.16
N SER A 140 4.65 6.49 5.09
CA SER A 140 3.47 5.65 4.90
C SER A 140 3.79 4.18 5.13
N ARG A 141 2.97 3.52 5.94
CA ARG A 141 3.03 2.08 6.22
C ARG A 141 1.77 1.40 5.68
N VAL A 142 1.88 0.11 5.41
CA VAL A 142 0.74 -0.74 5.06
C VAL A 142 0.35 -1.56 6.28
N VAL A 143 -0.94 -1.59 6.57
CA VAL A 143 -1.54 -2.47 7.57
C VAL A 143 -2.34 -3.53 6.83
N ALA A 144 -2.10 -4.80 7.15
CA ALA A 144 -2.89 -5.93 6.67
C ALA A 144 -3.58 -6.61 7.85
N LEU A 145 -4.91 -6.45 7.96
CA LEU A 145 -5.71 -7.09 9.01
C LEU A 145 -6.21 -8.45 8.53
N PHE A 146 -6.14 -9.46 9.41
CA PHE A 146 -6.52 -10.84 9.12
C PHE A 146 -7.95 -11.13 9.55
N GLY A 147 -8.62 -11.97 8.76
CA GLY A 147 -9.93 -12.51 9.08
C GLY A 147 -11.06 -11.49 8.92
N PRO A 148 -12.33 -11.94 9.07
CA PRO A 148 -13.48 -11.05 8.98
C PRO A 148 -13.44 -9.96 10.06
N ARG A 149 -13.76 -8.72 9.69
CA ARG A 149 -13.72 -7.54 10.57
C ARG A 149 -15.07 -6.82 10.67
N PRO A 150 -16.13 -7.47 11.17
CA PRO A 150 -17.45 -6.83 11.31
C PRO A 150 -17.48 -5.74 12.39
N ASP A 151 -16.45 -5.69 13.23
CA ASP A 151 -16.22 -4.69 14.28
C ASP A 151 -15.79 -3.32 13.73
N LEU A 152 -15.16 -3.30 12.55
CA LEU A 152 -14.56 -2.08 12.00
C LEU A 152 -15.59 -1.19 11.32
N ARG A 153 -15.42 0.11 11.53
CA ARG A 153 -16.28 1.16 10.95
C ARG A 153 -15.46 2.05 10.04
N ALA A 154 -16.09 2.50 8.97
CA ALA A 154 -15.48 3.45 8.05
C ALA A 154 -16.41 4.61 7.73
N GLN A 155 -15.80 5.75 7.42
CA GLN A 155 -16.44 6.89 6.80
C GLN A 155 -16.01 6.98 5.35
N LEU A 156 -16.97 7.23 4.46
CA LEU A 156 -16.70 7.50 3.06
C LEU A 156 -16.28 8.97 2.92
N ALA A 157 -14.97 9.21 2.75
CA ALA A 157 -14.42 10.55 2.66
C ALA A 157 -14.62 11.17 1.27
N SER A 158 -14.67 10.35 0.21
CA SER A 158 -14.91 10.82 -1.15
C SER A 158 -15.46 9.70 -2.04
N VAL A 159 -16.36 10.08 -2.95
CA VAL A 159 -16.79 9.25 -4.10
C VAL A 159 -16.25 9.91 -5.36
N GLY A 160 -15.53 9.16 -6.19
CA GLY A 160 -14.92 9.68 -7.41
C GLY A 160 -13.70 10.57 -7.14
N GLY A 161 -13.00 10.33 -6.03
CA GLY A 161 -11.73 10.98 -5.74
C GLY A 161 -10.64 10.60 -6.75
N ARG A 162 -9.58 11.41 -6.78
CA ARG A 162 -8.37 11.18 -7.57
C ARG A 162 -7.12 11.53 -6.76
N PRO A 163 -5.98 10.86 -6.99
CA PRO A 163 -4.75 11.18 -6.29
C PRO A 163 -4.18 12.52 -6.78
N PRO A 164 -3.47 13.27 -5.92
CA PRO A 164 -2.59 14.34 -6.38
C PRO A 164 -1.53 13.80 -7.34
N ARG A 165 -1.21 14.54 -8.41
CA ARG A 165 -0.19 14.14 -9.40
C ARG A 165 1.15 13.76 -8.76
N ARG A 166 1.56 14.48 -7.71
CA ARG A 166 2.80 14.21 -6.96
C ARG A 166 2.90 12.79 -6.38
N VAL A 167 1.78 12.08 -6.17
CA VAL A 167 1.81 10.69 -5.67
C VAL A 167 2.41 9.77 -6.74
N LEU A 168 2.11 10.01 -8.03
CA LEU A 168 2.63 9.20 -9.14
C LEU A 168 4.16 9.17 -9.16
N ASP A 169 4.78 10.32 -8.90
CA ASP A 169 6.24 10.48 -8.92
C ASP A 169 6.92 9.71 -7.77
N GLN A 170 6.17 9.33 -6.73
CA GLN A 170 6.67 8.64 -5.54
C GLN A 170 6.36 7.14 -5.55
N VAL A 171 5.61 6.65 -6.54
CA VAL A 171 5.18 5.25 -6.61
C VAL A 171 6.30 4.37 -7.13
N ARG A 172 6.68 3.37 -6.33
CA ARG A 172 7.55 2.26 -6.74
C ARG A 172 6.78 1.35 -7.71
N ARG A 173 7.45 0.87 -8.76
CA ARG A 173 6.86 -0.02 -9.77
C ARG A 173 6.82 -1.48 -9.32
N LEU A 174 5.76 -2.20 -9.72
CA LEU A 174 5.54 -3.61 -9.39
C LEU A 174 6.43 -4.53 -10.22
N SER A 175 6.52 -4.24 -11.52
CA SER A 175 7.48 -4.83 -12.45
C SER A 175 8.85 -4.15 -12.28
N GLY A 176 9.83 -4.91 -11.80
CA GLY A 176 11.21 -4.44 -11.72
C GLY A 176 11.79 -4.33 -13.14
N ARG A 177 12.01 -3.11 -13.64
CA ARG A 177 13.08 -2.94 -14.63
C ARG A 177 14.39 -3.14 -13.87
N SER A 178 15.08 -4.25 -14.16
CA SER A 178 16.52 -4.31 -13.99
C SER A 178 17.10 -3.15 -14.81
N VAL A 179 17.58 -2.11 -14.12
CA VAL A 179 18.43 -1.11 -14.77
C VAL A 179 19.72 -1.84 -15.10
N GLU A 180 19.85 -2.33 -16.34
CA GLU A 180 21.15 -2.69 -16.87
C GLU A 180 22.02 -1.43 -16.80
N SER A 181 23.00 -1.48 -15.90
CA SER A 181 24.10 -0.52 -15.83
C SER A 181 24.74 -0.44 -17.21
N THR A 182 24.45 0.62 -17.96
CA THR A 182 25.22 0.97 -19.14
C THR A 182 26.58 1.49 -18.66
N THR A 183 27.46 0.57 -18.31
CA THR A 183 28.89 0.82 -18.25
C THR A 183 29.43 0.52 -19.65
N ARG A 184 29.24 1.45 -20.59
CA ARG A 184 30.18 1.62 -21.71
C ARG A 184 31.13 2.72 -21.23
N GLY A 185 32.28 2.37 -20.66
CA GLY A 185 33.36 1.77 -21.43
C GLY A 185 34.12 2.90 -22.12
N THR A 186 34.80 3.73 -21.33
CA THR A 186 35.87 4.61 -21.79
C THR A 186 36.98 3.75 -22.38
N GLY A 187 37.20 3.87 -23.69
CA GLY A 187 38.23 3.13 -24.39
C GLY A 187 38.53 3.71 -25.76
N LEU A 188 39.21 4.86 -25.79
CA LEU A 188 40.29 5.12 -26.75
C LEU A 188 41.60 4.74 -26.03
N PRO A 189 42.72 4.38 -26.71
CA PRO A 189 43.06 4.67 -28.11
C PRO A 189 43.74 3.52 -28.89
N SER A 190 43.89 3.70 -30.21
CA SER A 190 45.13 3.47 -30.97
C SER A 190 45.07 4.30 -32.25
#